data_AF-A0A966P7H6-F1
#
_entry.id   AF-A0A966P7H6-F1
#
_cell.length_a   1.000
_cell.length_b   1.000
_cell.length_c   1.000
_cell.angle_alpha   90.00
_cell.angle_beta   90.00
_cell.angle_gamma   90.00
#
_symmetry.space_group_name_H-M   'P 1'
#
loop_
_entity.id
_entity.type
_entity.pdbx_description
1 polymer ?
#
loop_
_entity_poly.entity_id
_entity_poly.type
_entity_poly.pdbx_seq_one_letter_code
_entity_poly.pdbx_strand_id
1 'polypeptide(L)' 'GNPESLLEESHNEIGEVEYPVYTKPTIWRGLEVPEVLTSGNHGEIARWRREEGLRRSESLRKSE' A
#
# COMPACT_ATOMS: atom_id res chain seq x y z
N GLY A 1 16.67 11.07 10.28
CA GLY A 1 15.62 10.47 9.43
C GLY A 1 16.26 9.41 8.55
N ASN A 2 15.48 8.41 8.11
CA ASN A 2 15.96 7.41 7.15
C ASN A 2 15.87 8.01 5.72
N PRO A 3 16.97 8.15 4.97
CA PRO A 3 16.95 8.63 3.59
C PRO A 3 16.16 7.72 2.63
N GLU A 4 16.02 6.43 2.94
CA GLU A 4 15.27 5.47 2.12
C GLU A 4 13.76 5.77 2.12
N SER A 5 13.26 6.49 3.13
CA SER A 5 11.85 6.90 3.18
C SER A 5 11.47 7.81 2.01
N LEU A 6 12.42 8.54 1.42
CA LEU A 6 12.18 9.36 0.24
C LEU A 6 11.88 8.53 -1.01
N LEU A 7 12.34 7.26 -1.06
CA LEU A 7 12.08 6.37 -2.20
C LEU A 7 10.67 5.78 -2.17
N GLU A 8 10.03 5.74 -1.00
CA GLU A 8 8.68 5.19 -0.83
C GLU A 8 7.56 6.23 -0.98
N GLU A 9 7.87 7.50 -1.30
CA GLU A 9 6.84 8.54 -1.49
C GLU A 9 6.10 8.36 -2.82
N SER A 10 4.75 8.38 -2.80
CA SER A 10 3.90 8.24 -4.00
C SER A 10 4.11 9.32 -5.06
N HIS A 11 4.73 10.45 -4.72
CA HIS A 11 5.00 11.53 -5.68
C HIS A 11 6.20 11.25 -6.59
N ASN A 12 6.93 10.14 -6.37
CA ASN A 12 8.07 9.76 -7.20
C ASN A 12 7.67 9.14 -8.55
N GLU A 13 6.47 8.54 -8.64
CA GLU A 13 5.98 7.90 -9.87
C GLU A 13 4.66 8.55 -10.32
N ILE A 14 4.69 9.20 -11.49
CA ILE A 14 3.55 9.98 -12.00
C ILE A 14 2.35 9.06 -12.23
N GLY A 15 1.28 9.28 -11.47
CA GLY A 15 0.01 8.58 -11.61
C GLY A 15 -0.17 7.38 -10.67
N GLU A 16 0.79 7.08 -9.80
CA GLU A 16 0.60 6.16 -8.67
C GLU A 16 0.14 6.94 -7.40
N VAL A 17 -0.75 6.35 -6.62
CA VAL A 17 -1.16 6.90 -5.31
C VAL A 17 -0.76 5.93 -4.19
N GLU A 18 -0.62 6.47 -2.98
CA GLU A 18 -0.26 5.66 -1.80
C GLU A 18 -1.18 4.45 -1.60
N TYR A 19 -0.56 3.31 -1.32
CA TYR A 19 -1.21 2.05 -0.97
C TYR A 19 -1.91 2.16 0.40
N PRO A 20 -2.90 1.29 0.70
CA PRO A 20 -3.58 1.33 1.98
C PRO A 20 -2.64 0.97 3.14
N VAL A 21 -2.69 1.76 4.20
CA VAL A 21 -1.86 1.60 5.40
C VAL A 21 -2.66 0.91 6.50
N TYR A 22 -2.07 -0.13 7.08
CA TYR A 22 -2.66 -0.90 8.17
C TYR A 22 -1.83 -0.73 9.45
N THR A 23 -2.51 -0.78 10.59
CA THR A 23 -1.89 -0.79 11.92
C THR A 23 -2.71 -1.67 12.86
N LYS A 24 -2.24 -1.85 14.08
CA LYS A 24 -2.95 -2.64 15.10
C LYS A 24 -4.31 -2.01 15.42
N PRO A 25 -5.34 -2.83 15.75
CA PRO A 25 -5.35 -4.31 15.81
C PRO A 25 -5.54 -4.98 14.44
N THR A 26 -5.26 -6.29 14.35
CA THR A 26 -5.37 -7.10 13.10
C THR A 26 -6.79 -7.14 12.53
N ILE A 27 -7.82 -6.97 13.38
CA ILE A 27 -9.22 -6.86 12.97
C ILE A 27 -9.81 -5.61 13.59
N TRP A 28 -10.36 -4.72 12.76
CA TRP A 28 -11.01 -3.50 13.21
C TRP A 28 -12.36 -3.32 12.50
N ARG A 29 -13.45 -3.30 13.27
CA ARG A 29 -14.84 -3.19 12.75
C ARG A 29 -15.17 -4.24 11.66
N GLY A 30 -14.62 -5.44 11.79
CA GLY A 30 -14.80 -6.53 10.82
C GLY A 30 -13.92 -6.42 9.56
N LEU A 31 -13.02 -5.44 9.50
CA LEU A 31 -11.98 -5.34 8.47
C LEU A 31 -10.71 -6.00 8.97
N GLU A 32 -10.20 -6.98 8.22
CA GLU A 32 -8.99 -7.71 8.54
C GLU A 32 -7.78 -7.14 7.80
N VAL A 33 -6.62 -7.18 8.45
CA VAL A 33 -5.34 -6.91 7.80
C VAL A 33 -5.05 -8.04 6.80
N PRO A 34 -4.73 -7.73 5.53
CA PRO A 34 -4.32 -8.74 4.56
C PRO A 34 -3.18 -9.63 5.08
N GLU A 35 -3.30 -10.94 4.93
CA GLU A 35 -2.31 -11.91 5.46
C GLU A 35 -0.89 -11.67 4.92
N VAL A 36 -0.77 -11.17 3.68
CA VAL A 36 0.54 -10.80 3.11
C VAL A 36 1.29 -9.77 3.97
N LEU A 37 0.56 -8.85 4.62
CA LEU A 37 1.14 -7.82 5.50
C LEU A 37 1.58 -8.35 6.86
N THR A 38 1.14 -9.55 7.25
CA THR A 38 1.56 -10.24 8.48
C THR A 38 2.52 -11.40 8.23
N SER A 39 2.84 -11.71 6.97
CA SER A 39 3.65 -12.87 6.56
C SER A 39 5.15 -12.76 6.88
N GLY A 40 5.67 -11.54 7.09
CA GLY A 40 7.11 -11.28 7.21
C GLY A 40 7.88 -11.40 5.89
N ASN A 41 7.21 -11.71 4.77
CA ASN A 41 7.85 -11.77 3.46
C ASN A 41 7.92 -10.37 2.84
N HIS A 42 9.07 -9.71 2.98
CA HIS A 42 9.27 -8.35 2.48
C HIS A 42 9.08 -8.21 0.96
N GLY A 43 9.43 -9.23 0.17
CA GLY A 43 9.23 -9.19 -1.29
C GLY A 43 7.76 -9.23 -1.69
N GLU A 44 6.99 -10.10 -1.03
CA GLU A 44 5.53 -10.20 -1.21
C GLU A 44 4.81 -8.93 -0.73
N ILE A 45 5.25 -8.35 0.38
CA ILE A 45 4.72 -7.07 0.89
C ILE A 45 4.99 -5.94 -0.10
N ALA A 46 6.21 -5.83 -0.63
CA ALA A 46 6.57 -4.80 -1.59
C ALA A 46 5.75 -4.92 -2.89
N ARG A 47 5.58 -6.15 -3.40
CA ARG A 47 4.73 -6.43 -4.57
C ARG A 47 3.28 -6.03 -4.31
N TRP A 48 2.71 -6.45 -3.19
CA TRP A 48 1.33 -6.13 -2.83
C TRP A 48 1.10 -4.63 -2.69
N ARG A 49 2.04 -3.89 -2.07
CA ARG A 49 1.96 -2.42 -1.94
C ARG A 49 1.90 -1.74 -3.31
N ARG A 50 2.76 -2.17 -4.26
CA ARG A 50 2.76 -1.64 -5.63
C ARG A 50 1.43 -1.92 -6.34
N GLU A 51 0.95 -3.15 -6.29
CA GLU A 51 -0.31 -3.57 -6.94
C GLU A 51 -1.51 -2.80 -6.40
N GLU A 52 -1.57 -2.57 -5.09
CA GLU A 52 -2.65 -1.82 -4.45
C GLU A 52 -2.63 -0.32 -4.77
N GLY A 53 -1.43 0.28 -4.86
CA GLY A 53 -1.27 1.67 -5.31
C GLY A 53 -1.81 1.86 -6.73
N LEU A 54 -1.41 0.98 -7.66
CA LEU A 54 -1.92 0.95 -9.04
C LEU A 54 -3.44 0.78 -9.09
N ARG A 55 -3.99 -0.19 -8.36
CA ARG A 55 -5.43 -0.44 -8.29
C ARG A 55 -6.20 0.79 -7.83
N ARG A 56 -5.68 1.49 -6.82
CA ARG A 56 -6.30 2.70 -6.27
C ARG A 56 -6.23 3.85 -7.27
N SER A 57 -5.12 4.03 -7.97
CA SER A 57 -4.99 5.01 -9.06
C SER A 57 -6.01 4.77 -10.17
N GLU A 58 -6.17 3.52 -10.61
CA GLU A 58 -7.16 3.17 -11.63
C GLU A 58 -8.60 3.41 -11.15
N SER A 59 -8.90 3.06 -9.89
CA SER A 59 -10.22 3.27 -9.32
C SER A 59 -10.59 4.75 -9.26
N LEU A 60 -9.64 5.63 -8.92
CA LEU A 60 -9.87 7.08 -8.88
C LEU A 60 -10.15 7.64 -10.27
N ARG A 61 -9.38 7.21 -11.28
CA ARG A 61 -9.58 7.64 -12.67
C ARG A 61 -10.91 7.18 -13.27
N LYS A 62 -11.42 6.02 -12.85
CA LYS A 62 -12.72 5.48 -13.31
C LYS A 62 -13.92 6.13 -12.61
N SER A 63 -13.70 6.82 -11.49
CA SER A 63 -14.75 7.55 -10.76
C SER A 63 -14.94 8.99 -11.22
N GLU A 64 -14.09 9.47 -12.13
CA GLU A 64 -14.22 10.75 -12.86
C GLU A 64 -14.97 10.57 -14.18
#